data_AF-R1DA84-F1
#
_entry.id   AF-R1DA84-F1
#
_cell.length_a   1.000
_cell.length_b   1.000
_cell.length_c   1.000
_cell.angle_alpha   90.00
_cell.angle_beta   90.00
_cell.angle_gamma   90.00
#
_symmetry.space_group_name_H-M   'P 1'
#
loop_
_entity.id
_entity.type
_entity.pdbx_description
1 polymer ?
#
loop_
_entity_poly.entity_id
_entity_poly.type
_entity_poly.pdbx_seq_one_letter_code
_entity_poly.pdbx_strand_id
1 'polypeptide(L)'
;MGLLSSAAQVETAFAASALPARAASFDVVVDATGSPTGLDLARSLCRPLGAVVLKSTCAAGADFNTAPFVVDELRVVGSRCGPFPPALELMAAGLDLTPLISATYPLEEAMAAVEKARTKGTLKVQIRVCSDEAAPELDTSS
;
A
#
# COMPACT_ATOMS: atom_id res chain seq x y z
N MET A 1 13.05 4.45 -5.40
CA MET A 1 11.87 3.73 -5.93
C MET A 1 12.24 2.33 -6.45
N GLY A 2 13.31 1.70 -5.95
CA GLY A 2 13.77 0.37 -6.37
C GLY A 2 13.74 -0.69 -5.28
N LEU A 3 13.27 -0.37 -4.07
CA LEU A 3 13.32 -1.26 -2.91
C LEU A 3 12.28 -2.39 -2.93
N LEU A 4 11.26 -2.31 -3.79
CA LEU A 4 10.20 -3.33 -3.87
C LEU A 4 10.13 -4.06 -5.22
N SER A 5 10.75 -3.55 -6.29
CA SER A 5 10.59 -4.14 -7.63
C SER A 5 11.47 -5.36 -7.88
N SER A 6 12.72 -5.39 -7.37
CA SER A 6 13.63 -6.52 -7.66
C SER A 6 13.37 -7.77 -6.83
N ALA A 7 12.76 -7.64 -5.64
CA ALA A 7 12.51 -8.76 -4.74
C ALA A 7 11.09 -9.35 -4.86
N ALA A 8 10.10 -8.59 -5.35
CA ALA A 8 8.68 -8.99 -5.29
C ALA A 8 8.04 -9.34 -6.63
N GLN A 9 8.80 -9.40 -7.74
CA GLN A 9 8.25 -9.55 -9.10
C GLN A 9 7.21 -8.45 -9.43
N VAL A 10 7.42 -7.23 -8.93
CA VAL A 10 6.49 -6.11 -9.09
C VAL A 10 7.00 -5.16 -10.16
N GLU A 11 6.20 -4.95 -11.19
CA GLU A 11 6.40 -3.88 -12.17
C GLU A 11 5.86 -2.55 -11.60
N THR A 12 6.65 -1.49 -11.70
CA THR A 12 6.22 -0.15 -11.29
C THR A 12 6.12 0.76 -12.49
N ALA A 13 5.00 1.46 -12.65
CA ALA A 13 4.80 2.45 -13.69
C ALA A 13 4.12 3.69 -13.12
N PHE A 14 4.36 4.84 -13.74
CA PHE A 14 3.54 6.03 -13.47
C PHE A 14 2.16 5.83 -14.07
N ALA A 15 1.11 6.34 -13.41
CA ALA A 15 -0.27 6.19 -13.86
C ALA A 15 -0.48 6.64 -15.31
N ALA A 16 0.12 7.78 -15.70
CA ALA A 16 0.04 8.32 -17.05
C ALA A 16 0.63 7.40 -18.13
N SER A 17 1.63 6.59 -17.79
CA SER A 17 2.26 5.65 -18.72
C SER A 17 1.69 4.23 -18.65
N ALA A 18 1.03 3.87 -17.54
CA ALA A 18 0.50 2.52 -17.33
C ALA A 18 -0.73 2.24 -18.21
N LEU A 19 -1.61 3.22 -18.38
CA LEU A 19 -2.91 3.04 -19.02
C LEU A 19 -2.85 2.55 -20.49
N PRO A 20 -2.02 3.11 -21.39
CA PRO A 20 -2.02 2.67 -22.80
C PRO A 20 -1.65 1.20 -23.00
N ALA A 21 -0.84 0.62 -22.10
CA ALA A 21 -0.38 -0.76 -22.22
C ALA A 21 -1.19 -1.76 -21.37
N ARG A 22 -1.93 -1.28 -20.36
CA ARG A 22 -2.56 -2.10 -19.32
C ARG A 22 -4.04 -1.79 -19.10
N ALA A 23 -4.68 -1.09 -20.04
CA ALA A 23 -6.11 -0.84 -19.98
C ALA A 23 -6.87 -2.18 -19.98
N ALA A 24 -7.82 -2.31 -19.06
CA ALA A 24 -8.68 -3.49 -18.92
C ALA A 24 -7.93 -4.84 -18.86
N SER A 25 -6.72 -4.88 -18.26
CA SER A 25 -5.88 -6.09 -18.27
C SER A 25 -5.85 -6.88 -16.97
N PHE A 26 -6.40 -6.36 -15.87
CA PHE A 26 -6.30 -6.99 -14.55
C PHE A 26 -7.64 -7.52 -14.05
N ASP A 27 -7.65 -8.74 -13.52
CA ASP A 27 -8.83 -9.34 -12.85
C ASP A 27 -9.23 -8.61 -11.57
N VAL A 28 -8.23 -8.14 -10.83
CA VAL A 28 -8.38 -7.44 -9.55
C VAL A 28 -7.46 -6.23 -9.54
N VAL A 29 -8.01 -5.07 -9.20
CA VAL A 29 -7.26 -3.83 -9.02
C VAL A 29 -7.50 -3.29 -7.61
N VAL A 30 -6.44 -3.00 -6.86
CA VAL A 30 -6.53 -2.46 -5.50
C VAL A 30 -6.11 -0.99 -5.53
N ASP A 31 -7.04 -0.08 -5.22
CA ASP A 31 -6.71 1.32 -4.99
C ASP A 31 -6.29 1.52 -3.53
N ALA A 32 -5.03 1.92 -3.34
CA ALA A 32 -4.44 2.30 -2.07
C ALA A 32 -3.87 3.74 -2.12
N THR A 33 -4.30 4.56 -3.09
CA THR A 33 -3.71 5.89 -3.32
C THR A 33 -4.29 6.95 -2.39
N GLY A 34 -5.57 6.82 -2.02
CA GLY A 34 -6.31 7.89 -1.33
C GLY A 34 -6.53 9.14 -2.18
N SER A 35 -6.35 9.02 -3.51
CA SER A 35 -6.54 10.11 -4.48
C SER A 35 -7.98 10.15 -5.00
N PRO A 36 -8.55 11.34 -5.26
CA PRO A 36 -9.86 11.47 -5.92
C PRO A 36 -9.92 10.77 -7.29
N THR A 37 -8.78 10.71 -7.98
CA THR A 37 -8.66 10.08 -9.31
C THR A 37 -8.30 8.60 -9.26
N GLY A 38 -8.07 8.03 -8.07
CA GLY A 38 -7.65 6.64 -7.90
C GLY A 38 -8.70 5.65 -8.40
N LEU A 39 -9.97 5.93 -8.15
CA LEU A 39 -11.09 5.08 -8.55
C LEU A 39 -11.22 4.98 -10.08
N ASP A 40 -11.11 6.09 -10.80
CA ASP A 40 -11.19 6.10 -12.27
C ASP A 40 -10.00 5.40 -12.92
N LEU A 41 -8.81 5.56 -12.35
CA LEU A 41 -7.63 4.82 -12.78
C LEU A 41 -7.82 3.32 -12.55
N ALA A 42 -8.28 2.94 -11.36
CA ALA A 42 -8.50 1.53 -11.00
C ALA A 42 -9.52 0.88 -11.93
N ARG A 43 -10.63 1.57 -12.20
CA ARG A 43 -11.64 1.17 -13.19
C ARG A 43 -11.03 0.93 -14.57
N SER A 44 -10.21 1.87 -15.05
CA SER A 44 -9.65 1.82 -16.40
C SER A 44 -8.61 0.68 -16.58
N LEU A 45 -7.98 0.24 -15.49
CA LEU A 45 -7.05 -0.89 -15.47
C LEU A 45 -7.76 -2.25 -15.30
N CYS A 46 -8.95 -2.25 -14.70
CA CYS A 46 -9.71 -3.46 -14.42
C CYS A 46 -10.44 -3.95 -15.68
N ARG A 47 -10.38 -5.26 -15.94
CA ARG A 47 -11.12 -5.84 -17.07
C ARG A 47 -12.63 -5.88 -16.79
N PRO A 48 -13.49 -6.00 -17.82
CA PRO A 48 -14.91 -6.30 -17.62
C PRO A 48 -15.13 -7.53 -16.73
N LEU A 49 -16.13 -7.46 -15.86
CA LEU A 49 -16.47 -8.45 -14.82
C LEU A 49 -15.39 -8.62 -13.72
N GLY A 50 -14.35 -7.78 -13.73
CA GLY A 50 -13.30 -7.74 -12.73
C GLY A 50 -13.74 -7.13 -11.39
N ALA A 51 -12.79 -7.01 -10.46
CA ALA A 51 -13.02 -6.45 -9.14
C ALA A 51 -12.10 -5.25 -8.86
N VAL A 52 -12.68 -4.15 -8.40
CA VAL A 52 -11.96 -2.99 -7.88
C VAL A 52 -12.09 -2.99 -6.35
N VAL A 53 -10.98 -3.11 -5.65
CA VAL A 53 -10.91 -3.09 -4.18
C VAL A 53 -10.46 -1.71 -3.72
N LEU A 54 -11.27 -1.06 -2.89
CA LEU A 54 -10.99 0.27 -2.34
C LEU A 54 -10.43 0.14 -0.93
N LYS A 55 -9.12 0.35 -0.79
CA LYS A 55 -8.43 0.30 0.51
C LYS A 55 -8.35 1.66 1.19
N SER A 56 -8.10 2.70 0.42
CA SER A 56 -7.93 4.05 0.97
C SER A 56 -9.26 4.77 1.14
N THR A 57 -9.32 5.63 2.15
CA THR A 57 -10.41 6.62 2.30
C THR A 57 -9.93 7.93 1.70
N CYS A 58 -10.58 8.38 0.62
CA CYS A 58 -10.32 9.70 0.06
C CYS A 58 -11.20 10.75 0.77
N ALA A 59 -10.59 11.71 1.45
CA ALA A 59 -11.31 12.78 2.14
C ALA A 59 -11.83 13.86 1.17
N ALA A 60 -11.12 14.05 0.05
CA ALA A 60 -11.59 14.89 -1.04
C ALA A 60 -12.60 14.10 -1.87
N GLY A 61 -13.85 14.56 -1.92
CA GLY A 61 -14.86 13.98 -2.80
C GLY A 61 -14.42 14.07 -4.27
N ALA A 62 -15.00 13.20 -5.10
CA ALA A 62 -14.82 13.20 -6.54
C ALA A 62 -16.19 13.06 -7.21
N ASP A 63 -16.34 13.65 -8.40
CA ASP A 63 -17.47 13.34 -9.26
C ASP A 63 -17.38 11.86 -9.68
N PHE A 64 -18.49 11.13 -9.53
CA PHE A 64 -18.52 9.70 -9.77
C PHE A 64 -19.48 9.38 -10.92
N ASN A 65 -18.91 8.98 -12.06
CA ASN A 65 -19.68 8.47 -13.19
C ASN A 65 -19.88 6.95 -13.06
N THR A 66 -21.11 6.53 -12.82
CA THR A 66 -21.48 5.12 -12.66
C THR A 66 -21.56 4.36 -13.99
N ALA A 67 -21.81 5.03 -15.11
CA ALA A 67 -22.07 4.40 -16.40
C ALA A 67 -21.00 3.36 -16.81
N PRO A 68 -19.69 3.65 -16.76
CA PRO A 68 -18.68 2.66 -17.15
C PRO A 68 -18.60 1.47 -16.19
N PHE A 69 -18.89 1.65 -14.89
CA PHE A 69 -18.93 0.53 -13.94
C PHE A 69 -20.08 -0.43 -14.23
N VAL A 70 -21.22 0.11 -14.67
CA VAL A 70 -22.39 -0.68 -15.04
C VAL A 70 -22.16 -1.42 -16.36
N VAL A 71 -21.60 -0.74 -17.38
CA VAL A 71 -21.32 -1.34 -18.69
C VAL A 71 -20.30 -2.47 -18.59
N ASP A 72 -19.23 -2.26 -17.85
CA ASP A 72 -18.17 -3.25 -17.67
C ASP A 72 -18.49 -4.27 -16.56
N GLU A 73 -19.67 -4.15 -15.91
CA GLU A 73 -20.13 -5.02 -14.81
C GLU A 73 -19.08 -5.21 -13.70
N LEU A 74 -18.44 -4.11 -13.28
CA LEU A 74 -17.37 -4.14 -12.30
C LEU A 74 -17.89 -4.37 -10.88
N ARG A 75 -17.22 -5.25 -10.13
CA ARG A 75 -17.48 -5.43 -8.70
C ARG A 75 -16.65 -4.43 -7.90
N VAL A 76 -17.30 -3.58 -7.11
CA VAL A 76 -16.62 -2.65 -6.19
C VAL A 76 -16.65 -3.22 -4.78
N VAL A 77 -15.47 -3.40 -4.18
CA VAL A 77 -15.31 -4.04 -2.87
C VAL A 77 -14.60 -3.07 -1.91
N GLY A 78 -15.24 -2.71 -0.80
CA GLY A 78 -14.60 -1.94 0.26
C GLY A 78 -13.64 -2.79 1.08
N SER A 79 -12.57 -2.19 1.60
CA SER A 79 -11.62 -2.85 2.49
C SER A 79 -11.42 -2.09 3.81
N ARG A 80 -11.54 -2.80 4.93
CA ARG A 80 -11.12 -2.32 6.26
C ARG A 80 -9.87 -3.04 6.72
N CYS A 81 -9.30 -2.63 7.86
CA CYS A 81 -8.18 -3.36 8.45
C CYS A 81 -8.60 -4.80 8.73
N GLY A 82 -7.80 -5.74 8.22
CA GLY A 82 -7.99 -7.16 8.44
C GLY A 82 -7.55 -7.59 9.84
N PRO A 83 -7.84 -8.84 10.22
CA PRO A 83 -7.45 -9.40 11.51
C PRO A 83 -5.92 -9.52 11.64
N PHE A 84 -5.39 -9.31 12.85
CA PHE A 84 -3.96 -9.46 13.15
C PHE A 84 -3.44 -10.91 13.08
N PRO A 85 -4.16 -11.95 13.54
CA PRO A 85 -3.61 -13.30 13.56
C PRO A 85 -3.11 -13.81 12.20
N PRO A 86 -3.84 -13.68 11.08
CA PRO A 86 -3.32 -14.08 9.77
C PRO A 86 -2.11 -13.28 9.32
N ALA A 87 -2.01 -12.00 9.71
CA ALA A 87 -0.83 -11.19 9.41
C ALA A 87 0.41 -11.69 10.18
N LEU A 88 0.24 -12.08 11.44
CA LEU A 88 1.31 -12.67 12.25
C LEU A 88 1.74 -14.04 11.73
N GLU A 89 0.78 -14.87 11.29
CA GLU A 89 1.06 -16.16 10.65
C GLU A 89 1.91 -15.98 9.38
N LEU A 90 1.58 -15.00 8.53
CA LEU A 90 2.38 -14.69 7.35
C LEU A 90 3.79 -14.20 7.70
N MET A 91 3.93 -13.35 8.72
CA MET A 91 5.23 -12.89 9.20
C MET A 91 6.07 -14.06 9.76
N ALA A 92 5.46 -14.94 10.55
CA ALA A 92 6.11 -16.14 11.06
C ALA A 92 6.52 -17.11 9.95
N ALA A 93 5.78 -17.13 8.84
CA ALA A 93 6.11 -17.91 7.64
C ALA A 93 7.21 -17.28 6.76
N GLY A 94 7.81 -16.15 7.17
CA GLY A 94 8.96 -15.54 6.49
C GLY A 94 8.64 -14.26 5.71
N LEU A 95 7.45 -13.68 5.86
CA LEU A 95 7.17 -12.34 5.31
C LEU A 95 7.92 -11.26 6.09
N ASP A 96 9.04 -10.78 5.54
CA ASP A 96 9.81 -9.68 6.13
C ASP A 96 9.26 -8.31 5.72
N LEU A 97 8.77 -7.55 6.71
CA LEU A 97 8.25 -6.18 6.54
C LEU A 97 9.28 -5.10 6.88
N THR A 98 10.46 -5.48 7.39
CA THR A 98 11.55 -4.57 7.78
C THR A 98 11.95 -3.61 6.64
N PRO A 99 12.00 -4.04 5.35
CA PRO A 99 12.32 -3.13 4.23
C PRO A 99 11.33 -1.97 4.04
N LEU A 100 10.12 -2.04 4.61
CA LEU A 100 9.16 -0.94 4.59
C LEU A 100 9.51 0.17 5.60
N ILE A 101 10.35 -0.12 6.60
CA ILE A 101 10.77 0.82 7.63
C ILE A 101 11.85 1.73 7.05
N SER A 102 11.50 2.99 6.84
CA SER A 102 12.41 4.00 6.32
C SER A 102 13.27 4.65 7.40
N ALA A 103 12.77 4.73 8.64
CA ALA A 103 13.51 5.26 9.78
C ALA A 103 12.80 4.90 11.11
N THR A 104 13.57 4.88 12.19
CA THR A 104 13.09 4.74 13.57
C THR A 104 13.72 5.82 14.42
N TYR A 105 12.90 6.54 15.19
CA TYR A 105 13.32 7.63 16.07
C TYR A 105 12.91 7.33 17.51
N PRO A 106 13.66 7.79 18.52
CA PRO A 106 13.20 7.77 19.90
C PRO A 106 12.05 8.79 20.09
N LEU A 107 11.29 8.67 21.18
CA LEU A 107 10.12 9.51 21.44
C LEU A 107 10.48 11.01 21.54
N GLU A 108 11.65 11.32 22.08
CA GLU A 108 12.19 12.68 22.21
C GLU A 108 12.34 13.37 20.85
N GLU A 109 12.52 12.59 19.78
CA GLU A 109 12.66 13.07 18.41
C GLU A 109 11.37 12.94 17.58
N ALA A 110 10.21 12.77 18.23
CA ALA A 110 8.93 12.58 17.54
C ALA A 110 8.64 13.66 16.48
N MET A 111 9.02 14.92 16.72
CA MET A 111 8.84 15.99 15.74
C MET A 111 9.70 15.79 14.48
N ALA A 112 10.95 15.36 14.64
CA ALA A 112 11.83 15.01 13.52
C ALA A 112 11.31 13.78 12.77
N ALA A 113 10.78 12.79 13.50
CA ALA A 113 10.15 11.61 12.93
C ALA A 113 8.95 11.96 12.03
N VAL A 114 8.08 12.86 12.50
CA VAL A 114 6.94 13.35 11.72
C VAL A 114 7.39 14.12 10.48
N GLU A 115 8.39 14.99 10.59
CA GLU A 115 8.91 15.72 9.43
C GLU A 115 9.54 14.77 8.40
N LYS A 116 10.28 13.75 8.86
CA LYS A 116 10.79 12.68 7.98
C LYS A 116 9.65 11.98 7.25
N ALA A 117 8.56 11.64 7.95
CA ALA A 117 7.41 10.96 7.36
C ALA A 117 6.70 11.77 6.25
N ARG A 118 6.85 13.10 6.23
CA ARG A 118 6.26 13.99 5.20
C ARG A 118 7.11 14.06 3.92
N THR A 119 8.34 13.57 3.96
CA THR A 119 9.23 13.61 2.80
C THR A 119 8.84 12.58 1.74
N LYS A 120 8.84 12.98 0.47
CA LYS A 120 8.50 12.08 -0.66
C LYS A 120 9.46 10.88 -0.69
N GLY A 121 8.91 9.69 -0.91
CA GLY A 121 9.66 8.44 -0.98
C GLY A 121 9.90 7.76 0.37
N THR A 122 9.51 8.39 1.49
CA THR A 122 9.47 7.74 2.80
C THR A 122 8.22 6.85 2.89
N LEU A 123 8.39 5.61 3.37
CA LEU A 123 7.31 4.64 3.56
C LEU A 123 6.79 4.66 5.00
N LYS A 124 7.42 3.90 5.90
CA LYS A 124 7.06 3.84 7.33
C LYS A 124 8.14 4.48 8.19
N VAL A 125 7.75 5.42 9.05
CA VAL A 125 8.57 5.91 10.16
C VAL A 125 8.01 5.34 11.47
N GLN A 126 8.88 4.85 12.34
CA GLN A 126 8.52 4.36 13.67
C GLN A 126 9.03 5.31 14.76
N ILE A 127 8.25 5.44 15.83
CA ILE A 127 8.66 6.15 17.04
C ILE A 127 8.72 5.12 18.16
N ARG A 128 9.87 5.01 18.80
CA ARG A 128 10.11 4.08 19.90
C ARG A 128 9.82 4.80 21.22
N VAL A 129 8.88 4.26 21.99
CA VAL A 129 8.37 4.86 23.24
C VAL A 129 9.22 4.51 24.47
N CYS A 130 10.12 3.52 24.35
CA CYS A 130 11.06 3.14 25.40
C CYS A 130 12.50 3.14 24.85
N SER A 131 13.43 3.72 25.61
CA SER A 131 14.85 3.46 25.40
C SER A 131 15.12 1.99 25.76
N ASP A 132 15.64 1.18 24.84
CA ASP A 132 15.97 -0.22 25.12
C ASP A 132 16.93 -0.31 26.34
N GLU A 133 16.50 -0.99 27.41
CA GLU A 133 17.37 -2.01 27.96
C GLU A 133 17.57 -3.04 26.84
N ALA A 134 18.84 -3.29 26.49
CA ALA A 134 19.33 -4.09 25.37
C ALA A 134 18.31 -5.02 24.70
N ALA A 135 18.06 -4.80 23.40
CA ALA A 135 17.41 -5.79 22.54
C ALA A 135 18.10 -7.16 22.74
N PRO A 136 17.35 -8.27 22.93
CA PRO A 136 17.96 -9.58 22.96
C PRO A 136 18.66 -9.82 21.61
N GLU A 137 19.93 -10.19 21.67
CA GLU A 137 20.66 -10.68 20.50
C GLU A 137 19.80 -11.77 19.85
N LEU A 138 19.40 -11.53 18.59
CA LEU A 138 18.81 -12.57 17.76
C LEU A 138 19.89 -13.62 17.57
N ASP A 139 19.80 -14.68 18.36
CA ASP A 139 20.59 -15.89 18.23
C ASP A 139 20.44 -16.42 16.80
N THR A 140 21.50 -16.28 16.01
CA THR A 140 21.58 -16.79 14.64
C THR A 140 22.08 -18.25 14.61
N SER A 141 21.98 -18.98 15.74
CA SER A 141 22.26 -20.42 15.79
C SER A 141 20.99 -21.25 15.93
N SER A 142 20.49 -21.76 14.79
CA SER A 142 20.00 -23.14 14.59
C SER A 142 19.45 -23.32 13.17
#